data_AF-A0A8B6FSE1-F1
#
_entry.id   AF-A0A8B6FSE1-F1
#
_cell.length_a   1.000
_cell.length_b   1.000
_cell.length_c   1.000
_cell.angle_alpha   90.00
_cell.angle_beta   90.00
_cell.angle_gamma   90.00
#
_symmetry.space_group_name_H-M   'P 1'
#
loop_
_entity.id
_entity.type
_entity.pdbx_description
1 polymer ?
#
loop_
_entity_poly.entity_id
_entity_poly.type
_entity_poly.pdbx_seq_one_letter_code
_entity_poly.pdbx_strand_id
1 'polypeptide(L)'
;MPPKPNTKETKILMSELMLLCEWGECSHQFNNMEEFLSHMSQHLIGHHYEVGRDDPNTDGEFPCEWRECNTMVQGRRTDFLRHAYFHCFHVKIKNIGEQMIRKMGLRGCLLENQSRNLIPELPERLQCGWNMCETIIDNPEIFYRHVDNHSETFPEGNNLEHGARCEWEGCETVAKNKYKLREHLRSHTQEKVIACPTCGGLFSSRTKFVDHVKRQAGVELKFSVYSSSDKEFGVPF
;
A
#
# COMPACT_ATOMS: atom_id res chain seq x y z
N MET A 1 21.76 0.68 -15.22
CA MET A 1 21.20 0.17 -13.94
C MET A 1 20.35 1.27 -13.33
N PRO A 2 19.08 1.02 -12.97
CA PRO A 2 18.31 2.01 -12.23
C PRO A 2 18.94 2.21 -10.84
N PRO A 3 18.98 3.43 -10.30
CA PRO A 3 19.58 3.70 -9.00
C PRO A 3 18.81 2.95 -7.90
N LYS A 4 19.54 2.31 -6.98
CA LYS A 4 18.97 1.62 -5.82
C LYS A 4 18.26 2.66 -4.93
N PRO A 5 17.04 2.39 -4.44
CA PRO A 5 16.28 3.35 -3.66
C PRO A 5 16.98 3.67 -2.33
N ASN A 6 17.08 4.96 -2.01
CA ASN A 6 17.69 5.47 -0.80
C ASN A 6 16.66 5.45 0.35
N THR A 7 17.02 4.90 1.51
CA THR A 7 16.17 4.88 2.73
C THR A 7 15.79 6.27 3.22
N LYS A 8 16.58 7.32 2.90
CA LYS A 8 16.20 8.73 3.15
C LYS A 8 14.95 9.16 2.36
N GLU A 9 14.71 8.62 1.17
CA GLU A 9 13.59 9.04 0.31
C GLU A 9 12.23 8.51 0.77
N THR A 10 12.20 7.37 1.47
CA THR A 10 10.97 6.85 2.09
C THR A 10 10.50 7.73 3.24
N LYS A 11 11.43 8.31 4.02
CA LYS A 11 11.11 9.32 5.04
C LYS A 11 10.55 10.61 4.44
N ILE A 12 11.01 11.00 3.24
CA ILE A 12 10.58 12.24 2.55
C ILE A 12 9.15 12.13 1.99
N LEU A 13 8.69 10.94 1.58
CA LEU A 13 7.32 10.75 1.07
C LEU A 13 6.25 10.65 2.16
N MET A 14 6.67 10.61 3.44
CA MET A 14 5.78 10.52 4.60
C MET A 14 5.62 11.88 5.33
N SER A 15 6.27 12.96 4.87
CA SER A 15 6.32 14.23 5.62
C SER A 15 5.12 15.16 5.38
N GLU A 16 4.29 14.91 4.37
CA GLU A 16 3.12 15.75 4.02
C GLU A 16 1.91 14.88 3.64
N LEU A 17 1.44 14.04 4.57
CA LEU A 17 0.23 13.25 4.32
C LEU A 17 -0.98 14.18 4.17
N MET A 18 -1.82 13.89 3.18
CA MET A 18 -3.14 14.51 3.00
C MET A 18 -4.13 13.37 2.80
N LEU A 19 -4.85 13.06 3.87
CA LEU A 19 -5.71 11.89 3.99
C LEU A 19 -7.17 12.36 3.96
N LEU A 20 -7.86 12.10 2.85
CA LEU A 20 -9.27 12.47 2.67
C LEU A 20 -10.16 11.29 3.08
N CYS A 21 -11.08 11.53 4.01
CA CYS A 21 -12.17 10.61 4.27
C CYS A 21 -13.16 10.64 3.10
N GLU A 22 -13.57 9.47 2.62
CA GLU A 22 -14.57 9.30 1.55
C GLU A 22 -15.70 8.36 2.02
N TRP A 23 -15.99 8.34 3.33
CA TRP A 23 -17.11 7.58 3.90
C TRP A 23 -18.43 8.32 3.68
N GLY A 24 -19.31 7.78 2.83
CA GLY A 24 -20.56 8.45 2.43
C GLY A 24 -20.30 9.88 1.93
N GLU A 25 -20.95 10.85 2.54
CA GLU A 25 -20.78 12.28 2.23
C GLU A 25 -19.61 12.95 2.98
N CYS A 26 -18.91 12.22 3.86
CA CYS A 26 -17.77 12.77 4.61
C CYS A 26 -16.64 13.20 3.67
N SER A 27 -16.03 14.35 3.95
CA SER A 27 -14.90 14.92 3.19
C SER A 27 -13.84 15.56 4.10
N HIS A 28 -13.77 15.12 5.36
CA HIS A 28 -12.77 15.60 6.32
C HIS A 28 -11.35 15.21 5.89
N GLN A 29 -10.38 16.09 6.16
CA GLN A 29 -8.98 15.89 5.81
C GLN A 29 -8.10 15.81 7.05
N PHE A 30 -7.10 14.93 6.99
CA PHE A 30 -6.14 14.70 8.08
C PHE A 30 -4.72 14.71 7.55
N ASN A 31 -3.78 15.09 8.42
CA ASN A 31 -2.34 15.09 8.11
C ASN A 31 -1.59 13.94 8.78
N ASN A 32 -2.28 13.10 9.56
CA ASN A 32 -1.70 11.95 10.23
C ASN A 32 -2.72 10.80 10.34
N MET A 33 -2.20 9.57 10.39
CA MET A 33 -3.03 8.36 10.42
C MET A 33 -3.75 8.17 11.75
N GLU A 34 -3.22 8.67 12.86
CA GLU A 34 -3.82 8.45 14.18
C GLU A 34 -5.17 9.16 14.31
N GLU A 35 -5.21 10.45 13.96
CA GLU A 35 -6.45 11.22 13.91
C GLU A 35 -7.42 10.67 12.86
N PHE A 36 -6.90 10.27 11.69
CA PHE A 36 -7.75 9.73 10.63
C PHE A 36 -8.42 8.40 11.04
N LEU A 37 -7.68 7.49 11.66
CA LEU A 37 -8.22 6.22 12.15
C LEU A 37 -9.18 6.44 13.33
N SER A 38 -8.88 7.40 14.22
CA SER A 38 -9.78 7.80 15.31
C SER A 38 -11.11 8.34 14.76
N HIS A 39 -11.06 9.21 13.76
CA HIS A 39 -12.25 9.69 13.06
C HIS A 39 -13.02 8.54 12.39
N MET A 40 -12.33 7.64 11.68
CA MET A 40 -12.97 6.49 11.04
C MET A 40 -13.71 5.60 12.04
N SER A 41 -13.17 5.43 13.26
CA SER A 41 -13.84 4.64 14.30
C SER A 41 -15.22 5.18 14.67
N GLN A 42 -15.45 6.50 14.56
CA GLN A 42 -16.74 7.13 14.83
C GLN A 42 -17.78 6.74 13.77
N HIS A 43 -17.39 6.71 12.49
CA HIS A 43 -18.25 6.20 11.41
C HIS A 43 -18.63 4.74 11.64
N LEU A 44 -17.66 3.90 12.03
CA LEU A 44 -17.89 2.47 12.27
C LEU A 44 -18.79 2.20 13.48
N ILE A 45 -18.73 3.06 14.50
CA ILE A 45 -19.65 3.01 15.63
C ILE A 45 -21.08 3.37 15.16
N GLY A 46 -21.24 4.45 14.40
CA GLY A 46 -22.54 4.85 13.82
C GLY A 46 -23.15 3.77 12.93
N HIS A 47 -22.39 3.25 11.97
CA HIS A 47 -22.81 2.19 11.07
C HIS A 47 -23.26 0.92 11.82
N HIS A 48 -22.57 0.55 12.91
CA HIS A 48 -22.97 -0.59 13.72
C HIS A 48 -24.36 -0.41 14.35
N TYR A 49 -24.69 0.80 14.83
CA TYR A 49 -26.02 1.10 15.36
C TYR A 49 -27.10 1.02 14.27
N GLU A 50 -26.80 1.48 13.06
CA GLU A 50 -27.76 1.46 11.94
C GLU A 50 -28.08 0.05 11.44
N VAL A 51 -27.07 -0.83 11.40
CA VAL A 51 -27.26 -2.24 10.97
C VAL A 51 -27.96 -3.08 12.04
N GLY A 52 -28.03 -2.62 13.30
CA GLY A 52 -28.88 -3.23 14.35
C GLY A 52 -28.50 -4.67 14.75
N ARG A 53 -27.21 -5.02 14.65
CA ARG A 53 -26.68 -6.38 14.94
C ARG A 53 -25.81 -6.37 16.19
N ASP A 54 -26.40 -6.65 17.35
CA ASP A 54 -25.70 -6.65 18.63
C ASP A 54 -25.00 -7.97 18.97
N ASP A 55 -25.29 -9.07 18.26
CA ASP A 55 -24.66 -10.38 18.53
C ASP A 55 -23.33 -10.52 17.77
N PRO A 56 -22.17 -10.48 18.47
CA PRO A 56 -20.85 -10.62 17.85
C PRO A 56 -20.58 -12.01 17.27
N ASN A 57 -21.42 -13.01 17.56
CA ASN A 57 -21.24 -14.39 17.10
C ASN A 57 -22.10 -14.75 15.88
N THR A 58 -22.91 -13.83 15.37
CA THR A 58 -23.70 -14.07 14.16
C THR A 58 -23.03 -13.49 12.93
N ASP A 59 -22.89 -14.32 11.90
CA ASP A 59 -22.52 -13.84 10.57
C ASP A 59 -23.61 -12.89 10.04
N GLY A 60 -23.18 -11.84 9.37
CA GLY A 60 -24.05 -10.82 8.82
C GLY A 60 -23.52 -10.25 7.51
N GLU A 61 -24.34 -9.38 6.93
CA GLU A 61 -24.01 -8.61 5.73
C GLU A 61 -23.78 -7.16 6.15
N PHE A 62 -22.61 -6.61 5.82
CA PHE A 62 -22.20 -5.26 6.19
C PHE A 62 -21.89 -4.46 4.92
N PRO A 63 -22.79 -3.54 4.50
CA PRO A 63 -22.56 -2.72 3.32
C PRO A 63 -21.42 -1.72 3.58
N CYS A 64 -20.49 -1.60 2.64
CA CYS A 64 -19.46 -0.57 2.72
C CYS A 64 -19.98 0.77 2.18
N GLU A 65 -19.90 1.82 2.99
CA GLU A 65 -20.27 3.18 2.58
C GLU A 65 -19.10 3.99 2.00
N TRP A 66 -17.94 3.39 1.83
CA TRP A 66 -16.85 4.08 1.15
C TRP A 66 -17.23 4.36 -0.30
N ARG A 67 -17.08 5.62 -0.74
CA ARG A 67 -17.47 6.04 -2.11
C ARG A 67 -16.88 5.10 -3.16
N GLU A 68 -17.70 4.69 -4.13
CA GLU A 68 -17.29 3.82 -5.23
C GLU A 68 -16.82 2.40 -4.82
N CYS A 69 -16.95 2.00 -3.54
CA CYS A 69 -16.61 0.64 -3.10
C CYS A 69 -17.76 -0.35 -3.36
N ASN A 70 -18.98 0.00 -2.92
CA ASN A 70 -20.22 -0.79 -3.06
C ASN A 70 -20.13 -2.27 -2.64
N THR A 71 -19.11 -2.64 -1.86
CA THR A 71 -18.89 -4.03 -1.44
C THR A 71 -19.82 -4.37 -0.28
N MET A 72 -20.53 -5.49 -0.38
CA MET A 72 -21.25 -6.10 0.73
C MET A 72 -20.35 -7.12 1.41
N VAL A 73 -19.84 -6.81 2.60
CA VAL A 73 -18.96 -7.72 3.33
C VAL A 73 -19.80 -8.76 4.07
N GLN A 74 -19.51 -10.03 3.81
CA GLN A 74 -20.18 -11.17 4.43
C GLN A 74 -19.31 -11.73 5.55
N GLY A 75 -19.93 -12.20 6.64
CA GLY A 75 -19.22 -12.89 7.73
C GLY A 75 -19.29 -12.13 9.05
N ARG A 76 -18.19 -12.05 9.78
CA ARG A 76 -18.16 -11.42 11.12
C ARG A 76 -17.95 -9.92 11.00
N ARG A 77 -18.33 -9.19 12.05
CA ARG A 77 -18.05 -7.74 12.15
C ARG A 77 -16.56 -7.42 12.00
N THR A 78 -15.65 -8.29 12.44
CA THR A 78 -14.20 -8.09 12.29
C THR A 78 -13.74 -8.14 10.83
N ASP A 79 -14.41 -8.92 9.97
CA ASP A 79 -14.20 -8.91 8.53
C ASP A 79 -14.51 -7.54 7.93
N PHE A 80 -15.65 -6.96 8.32
CA PHE A 80 -16.03 -5.60 7.92
C PHE A 80 -15.09 -4.52 8.46
N LEU A 81 -14.66 -4.61 9.72
CA LEU A 81 -13.70 -3.66 10.29
C LEU A 81 -12.37 -3.69 9.52
N ARG A 82 -11.86 -4.89 9.18
CA ARG A 82 -10.66 -5.04 8.34
C ARG A 82 -10.84 -4.37 6.99
N HIS A 83 -11.97 -4.64 6.33
CA HIS A 83 -12.32 -4.01 5.05
C HIS A 83 -12.33 -2.48 5.15
N ALA A 84 -13.05 -1.93 6.13
CA ALA A 84 -13.20 -0.49 6.28
C ALA A 84 -11.87 0.21 6.62
N TYR A 85 -11.08 -0.34 7.53
CA TYR A 85 -9.76 0.24 7.84
C TYR A 85 -8.75 0.06 6.72
N PHE A 86 -8.93 -0.90 5.81
CA PHE A 86 -8.11 -1.00 4.62
C PHE A 86 -8.31 0.20 3.69
N HIS A 87 -9.51 0.82 3.64
CA HIS A 87 -9.68 2.06 2.89
C HIS A 87 -8.84 3.21 3.47
N CYS A 88 -8.73 3.33 4.80
CA CYS A 88 -7.83 4.32 5.40
C CYS A 88 -6.37 4.08 5.00
N PHE A 89 -5.94 2.81 5.02
CA PHE A 89 -4.63 2.42 4.52
C PHE A 89 -4.46 2.74 3.02
N HIS A 90 -5.49 2.47 2.21
CA HIS A 90 -5.50 2.71 0.76
C HIS A 90 -5.38 4.20 0.45
N VAL A 91 -6.09 5.07 1.17
CA VAL A 91 -5.93 6.53 1.09
C VAL A 91 -4.50 6.94 1.36
N LYS A 92 -3.86 6.40 2.41
CA LYS A 92 -2.44 6.67 2.73
C LYS A 92 -1.54 6.34 1.55
N ILE A 93 -1.66 5.13 1.00
CA ILE A 93 -0.77 4.69 -0.09
C ILE A 93 -1.12 5.32 -1.45
N LYS A 94 -2.37 5.76 -1.68
CA LYS A 94 -2.77 6.61 -2.82
C LYS A 94 -2.14 7.99 -2.72
N ASN A 95 -2.13 8.60 -1.53
CA ASN A 95 -1.46 9.88 -1.28
C ASN A 95 0.05 9.79 -1.53
N ILE A 96 0.71 8.71 -1.09
CA ILE A 96 2.11 8.43 -1.42
C ILE A 96 2.33 8.32 -2.94
N GLY A 97 1.39 7.68 -3.64
CA GLY A 97 1.39 7.58 -5.11
C GLY A 97 1.31 8.93 -5.80
N GLU A 98 0.37 9.78 -5.37
CA GLU A 98 0.19 11.14 -5.86
C GLU A 98 1.44 11.99 -5.65
N GLN A 99 2.02 11.96 -4.45
CA GLN A 99 3.27 12.68 -4.15
C GLN A 99 4.43 12.21 -5.06
N MET A 100 4.50 10.91 -5.36
CA MET A 100 5.52 10.37 -6.25
C MET A 100 5.33 10.81 -7.71
N ILE A 101 4.09 10.81 -8.22
CA ILE A 101 3.75 11.32 -9.56
C ILE A 101 4.18 12.78 -9.68
N ARG A 102 3.78 13.61 -8.71
CA ARG A 102 4.14 15.04 -8.64
C ARG A 102 5.65 15.25 -8.60
N LYS A 103 6.35 14.54 -7.71
CA LYS A 103 7.82 14.66 -7.56
C LYS A 103 8.57 14.26 -8.82
N MET A 104 8.05 13.29 -9.57
CA MET A 104 8.67 12.82 -10.82
C MET A 104 8.19 13.59 -12.06
N GLY A 105 7.27 14.53 -11.93
CA GLY A 105 6.70 15.29 -13.06
C GLY A 105 5.95 14.40 -14.06
N LEU A 106 5.30 13.33 -13.59
CA LEU A 106 4.54 12.43 -14.44
C LEU A 106 3.11 12.94 -14.63
N ARG A 107 2.50 12.68 -15.79
CA ARG A 107 1.14 13.15 -16.16
C ARG A 107 0.00 12.44 -15.41
N GLY A 108 0.30 11.43 -14.59
CA GLY A 108 -0.70 10.60 -13.90
C GLY A 108 -1.26 9.47 -14.76
N CYS A 109 -2.14 8.66 -14.18
CA CYS A 109 -2.79 7.53 -14.84
C CYS A 109 -4.07 8.00 -15.54
N LEU A 110 -4.36 7.50 -16.75
CA LEU A 110 -5.56 7.82 -17.53
C LEU A 110 -6.61 6.70 -17.53
N LEU A 111 -6.40 5.63 -16.76
CA LEU A 111 -7.41 4.58 -16.61
C LEU A 111 -8.66 5.14 -15.90
N GLU A 112 -9.81 4.56 -16.22
CA GLU A 112 -11.08 4.95 -15.63
C GLU A 112 -11.09 4.86 -14.10
N ASN A 113 -11.82 5.79 -13.47
CA ASN A 113 -11.87 5.94 -12.01
C ASN A 113 -12.78 4.91 -11.31
N GLN A 114 -13.53 4.09 -12.06
CA GLN A 114 -14.56 3.21 -11.50
C GLN A 114 -14.00 2.17 -10.51
N SER A 115 -12.71 1.86 -10.57
CA SER A 115 -12.03 0.94 -9.65
C SER A 115 -11.19 1.63 -8.56
N ARG A 116 -11.27 2.96 -8.41
CA ARG A 116 -10.36 3.74 -7.56
C ARG A 116 -10.39 3.34 -6.10
N ASN A 117 -11.57 2.99 -5.59
CA ASN A 117 -11.81 2.59 -4.22
C ASN A 117 -12.20 1.11 -4.11
N LEU A 118 -11.97 0.30 -5.15
CA LEU A 118 -12.08 -1.14 -5.03
C LEU A 118 -10.82 -1.69 -4.35
N ILE A 119 -11.04 -2.43 -3.28
CA ILE A 119 -9.98 -3.03 -2.49
C ILE A 119 -9.99 -4.56 -2.67
N PRO A 120 -8.83 -5.24 -2.61
CA PRO A 120 -8.78 -6.69 -2.73
C PRO A 120 -9.47 -7.36 -1.54
N GLU A 121 -9.86 -8.62 -1.74
CA GLU A 121 -10.25 -9.50 -0.64
C GLU A 121 -9.08 -9.62 0.35
N LEU A 122 -9.40 -9.44 1.64
CA LEU A 122 -8.43 -9.48 2.72
C LEU A 122 -8.44 -10.87 3.39
N PRO A 123 -7.32 -11.28 3.99
CA PRO A 123 -7.28 -12.52 4.77
C PRO A 123 -8.32 -12.52 5.91
N GLU A 124 -8.86 -13.69 6.22
CA GLU A 124 -9.79 -13.92 7.35
C GLU A 124 -9.18 -13.59 8.73
N ARG A 125 -7.86 -13.44 8.79
CA ARG A 125 -7.14 -13.02 10.00
C ARG A 125 -5.84 -12.34 9.60
N LEU A 126 -5.56 -11.23 10.28
CA LEU A 126 -4.27 -10.57 10.24
C LEU A 126 -3.50 -10.96 11.50
N GLN A 127 -2.81 -12.09 11.43
CA GLN A 127 -2.03 -12.65 12.52
C GLN A 127 -0.55 -12.52 12.20
N CYS A 128 0.24 -12.13 13.21
CA CYS A 128 1.69 -12.16 13.11
C CYS A 128 2.20 -13.61 13.14
N GLY A 129 3.04 -13.99 12.19
CA GLY A 129 3.71 -15.30 12.17
C GLY A 129 5.12 -15.26 12.76
N TRP A 130 5.50 -14.17 13.43
CA TRP A 130 6.81 -14.06 14.08
C TRP A 130 6.87 -14.99 15.30
N ASN A 131 8.00 -15.66 15.49
CA ASN A 131 8.20 -16.61 16.58
C ASN A 131 7.86 -15.96 17.93
N MET A 132 7.08 -16.66 18.76
CA MET A 132 6.60 -16.18 20.06
C MET A 132 5.76 -14.88 19.98
N CYS A 133 5.16 -14.56 18.83
CA CYS A 133 4.25 -13.43 18.67
C CYS A 133 2.83 -13.92 18.33
N GLU A 134 1.91 -13.84 19.29
CA GLU A 134 0.51 -14.27 19.12
C GLU A 134 -0.43 -13.12 18.71
N THR A 135 0.14 -12.00 18.24
CA THR A 135 -0.62 -10.78 17.99
C THR A 135 -1.57 -10.93 16.80
N ILE A 136 -2.84 -10.57 17.00
CA ILE A 136 -3.88 -10.49 15.97
C ILE A 136 -4.43 -9.06 15.95
N ILE A 137 -4.44 -8.41 14.79
CA ILE A 137 -4.84 -6.99 14.65
C ILE A 137 -5.73 -6.82 13.42
N ASP A 138 -7.01 -6.47 13.60
CA ASP A 138 -7.96 -6.26 12.50
C ASP A 138 -7.76 -4.94 11.74
N ASN A 139 -6.85 -4.07 12.16
CA ASN A 139 -6.53 -2.86 11.41
C ASN A 139 -5.27 -3.10 10.55
N PRO A 140 -5.36 -3.12 9.21
CA PRO A 140 -4.20 -3.40 8.35
C PRO A 140 -3.03 -2.43 8.55
N GLU A 141 -3.31 -1.13 8.75
CA GLU A 141 -2.26 -0.13 9.03
C GLU A 141 -1.47 -0.47 10.30
N ILE A 142 -2.19 -0.82 11.36
CA ILE A 142 -1.58 -1.16 12.64
C ILE A 142 -0.85 -2.50 12.55
N PHE A 143 -1.43 -3.48 11.85
CA PHE A 143 -0.83 -4.80 11.62
C PHE A 143 0.51 -4.70 10.87
N TYR A 144 0.56 -3.98 9.75
CA TYR A 144 1.80 -3.82 9.00
C TYR A 144 2.87 -3.10 9.81
N ARG A 145 2.49 -2.05 10.56
CA ARG A 145 3.41 -1.35 11.48
C ARG A 145 3.91 -2.26 12.60
N HIS A 146 3.04 -3.09 13.18
CA HIS A 146 3.41 -4.08 14.18
C HIS A 146 4.46 -5.05 13.63
N VAL A 147 4.21 -5.61 12.44
CA VAL A 147 5.16 -6.55 11.82
C VAL A 147 6.50 -5.87 11.56
N ASP A 148 6.49 -4.66 10.98
CA ASP A 148 7.70 -3.87 10.74
C ASP A 148 8.56 -3.66 12.00
N ASN A 149 7.93 -3.49 13.17
CA ASN A 149 8.62 -3.25 14.44
C ASN A 149 9.48 -4.45 14.90
N HIS A 150 9.24 -5.68 14.42
CA HIS A 150 10.14 -6.80 14.73
C HIS A 150 11.56 -6.55 14.22
N SER A 151 11.71 -5.79 13.13
CA SER A 151 13.04 -5.41 12.62
C SER A 151 13.81 -4.48 13.56
N GLU A 152 13.12 -3.74 14.44
CA GLU A 152 13.74 -2.80 15.38
C GLU A 152 14.39 -3.49 16.59
N THR A 153 14.19 -4.81 16.74
CA THR A 153 14.91 -5.64 17.73
C THR A 153 16.38 -5.81 17.38
N PHE A 154 16.77 -5.53 16.12
CA PHE A 154 18.14 -5.64 15.64
C PHE A 154 18.87 -4.29 15.72
N PRO A 155 20.20 -4.30 15.98
CA PRO A 155 20.97 -3.07 16.07
C PRO A 155 21.03 -2.30 14.75
N GLU A 156 21.29 -0.99 14.87
CA GLU A 156 21.57 -0.13 13.71
C GLU A 156 22.87 -0.55 13.00
N GLY A 157 22.90 -0.38 11.69
CA GLY A 157 24.10 -0.68 10.89
C GLY A 157 23.76 -1.15 9.49
N ASN A 158 24.68 -0.91 8.55
CA ASN A 158 24.47 -1.29 7.16
C ASN A 158 24.78 -2.77 6.87
N ASN A 159 25.63 -3.39 7.68
CA ASN A 159 25.98 -4.81 7.59
C ASN A 159 26.19 -5.33 9.02
N LEU A 160 25.25 -6.15 9.51
CA LEU A 160 25.37 -6.82 10.80
C LEU A 160 26.22 -8.07 10.62
N GLU A 161 27.16 -8.31 11.55
CA GLU A 161 28.10 -9.44 11.50
C GLU A 161 27.37 -10.79 11.34
N HIS A 162 26.27 -10.98 12.07
CA HIS A 162 25.45 -12.20 12.03
C HIS A 162 24.19 -12.06 11.16
N GLY A 163 24.02 -10.91 10.49
CA GLY A 163 22.78 -10.55 9.82
C GLY A 163 21.60 -10.32 10.79
N ALA A 164 20.46 -9.96 10.22
CA ALA A 164 19.16 -9.89 10.88
C ALA A 164 18.31 -11.05 10.38
N ARG A 165 18.18 -12.09 11.22
CA ARG A 165 17.41 -13.30 10.90
C ARG A 165 15.92 -13.02 10.99
N CYS A 166 15.16 -13.43 9.98
CA CYS A 166 13.71 -13.45 10.08
C CYS A 166 13.28 -14.61 10.99
N GLU A 167 12.44 -14.34 11.97
CA GLU A 167 11.87 -15.38 12.84
C GLU A 167 10.42 -15.69 12.49
N TRP A 168 9.98 -15.33 11.28
CA TRP A 168 8.68 -15.76 10.79
C TRP A 168 8.66 -17.29 10.65
N GLU A 169 7.57 -17.93 11.06
CA GLU A 169 7.40 -19.38 11.01
C GLU A 169 7.70 -19.92 9.59
N GLY A 170 8.63 -20.88 9.51
CA GLY A 170 9.04 -21.48 8.24
C GLY A 170 9.91 -20.59 7.34
N CYS A 171 10.39 -19.44 7.82
CA CYS A 171 11.28 -18.56 7.06
C CYS A 171 12.75 -18.72 7.48
N GLU A 172 13.63 -18.93 6.50
CA GLU A 172 15.08 -19.06 6.72
C GLU A 172 15.87 -17.82 6.31
N THR A 173 15.18 -16.73 5.92
CA THR A 173 15.83 -15.54 5.36
C THR A 173 16.68 -14.83 6.42
N VAL A 174 17.93 -14.55 6.06
CA VAL A 174 18.82 -13.68 6.84
C VAL A 174 19.13 -12.43 6.03
N ALA A 175 18.67 -11.28 6.51
CA ALA A 175 18.95 -10.00 5.88
C ALA A 175 20.28 -9.44 6.38
N LYS A 176 20.98 -8.66 5.55
CA LYS A 176 22.26 -8.05 5.97
C LYS A 176 22.13 -6.96 7.04
N ASN A 177 20.93 -6.40 7.23
CA ASN A 177 20.64 -5.36 8.21
C ASN A 177 19.14 -5.26 8.48
N LYS A 178 18.75 -4.50 9.52
CA LYS A 178 17.35 -4.34 9.90
C LYS A 178 16.46 -3.71 8.83
N TYR A 179 16.97 -2.76 8.04
CA TYR A 179 16.22 -2.13 6.96
C TYR A 179 15.84 -3.14 5.86
N LYS A 180 16.74 -4.08 5.57
CA LYS A 180 16.50 -5.17 4.62
C LYS A 180 15.58 -6.24 5.19
N LEU A 181 15.65 -6.51 6.49
CA LEU A 181 14.68 -7.36 7.17
C LEU A 181 13.28 -6.74 7.10
N ARG A 182 13.13 -5.45 7.40
CA ARG A 182 11.87 -4.72 7.28
C ARG A 182 11.26 -4.81 5.88
N GLU A 183 12.08 -4.62 4.84
CA GLU A 183 11.63 -4.80 3.45
C GLU A 183 11.17 -6.25 3.17
N HIS A 184 11.91 -7.23 3.69
CA HIS A 184 11.58 -8.65 3.55
C HIS A 184 10.26 -9.03 4.24
N LEU A 185 9.97 -8.46 5.42
CA LEU A 185 8.76 -8.75 6.19
C LEU A 185 7.46 -8.49 5.42
N ARG A 186 7.48 -7.58 4.45
CA ARG A 186 6.35 -7.32 3.55
C ARG A 186 5.96 -8.53 2.70
N SER A 187 6.88 -9.45 2.44
CA SER A 187 6.60 -10.67 1.71
C SER A 187 5.71 -11.65 2.51
N HIS A 188 5.74 -11.57 3.84
CA HIS A 188 4.84 -12.35 4.69
C HIS A 188 3.45 -11.73 4.78
N THR A 189 3.38 -10.40 4.87
CA THR A 189 2.12 -9.68 5.04
C THR A 189 1.42 -9.29 3.73
N GLN A 190 2.10 -9.46 2.60
CA GLN A 190 1.68 -8.99 1.27
C GLN A 190 1.42 -7.47 1.19
N GLU A 191 2.00 -6.69 2.13
CA GLU A 191 1.85 -5.24 2.21
C GLU A 191 2.16 -4.57 0.87
N LYS A 192 1.26 -3.65 0.46
CA LYS A 192 1.41 -2.80 -0.72
C LYS A 192 1.85 -1.43 -0.24
N VAL A 193 2.91 -0.88 -0.84
CA VAL A 193 3.58 0.31 -0.31
C VAL A 193 3.15 1.61 -1.00
N ILE A 194 2.45 1.49 -2.14
CA ILE A 194 2.05 2.62 -2.97
C ILE A 194 0.86 2.20 -3.83
N ALA A 195 -0.08 3.13 -4.03
CA ALA A 195 -1.24 2.91 -4.89
C ALA A 195 -1.40 4.06 -5.90
N CYS A 196 -2.03 3.77 -7.04
CA CYS A 196 -2.41 4.79 -8.01
C CYS A 196 -3.58 5.62 -7.46
N PRO A 197 -3.45 6.96 -7.36
CA PRO A 197 -4.53 7.82 -6.88
C PRO A 197 -5.72 7.86 -7.83
N THR A 198 -5.51 7.55 -9.12
CA THR A 198 -6.56 7.53 -10.16
C THR A 198 -7.29 6.19 -10.21
N CYS A 199 -6.62 5.08 -10.52
CA CYS A 199 -7.31 3.80 -10.74
C CYS A 199 -7.37 2.90 -9.50
N GLY A 200 -6.75 3.30 -8.39
CA GLY A 200 -6.71 2.51 -7.15
C GLY A 200 -5.67 1.38 -7.14
N GLY A 201 -5.01 1.11 -8.27
CA GLY A 201 -4.09 -0.02 -8.42
C GLY A 201 -2.99 -0.07 -7.35
N LEU A 202 -2.76 -1.27 -6.78
CA LEU A 202 -1.86 -1.50 -5.65
C LEU A 202 -0.50 -2.06 -6.10
N PHE A 203 0.60 -1.53 -5.56
CA PHE A 203 1.94 -1.96 -5.95
C PHE A 203 2.84 -2.27 -4.75
N SER A 204 3.60 -3.38 -4.85
CA SER A 204 4.58 -3.78 -3.84
C SER A 204 5.93 -3.07 -3.98
N SER A 205 6.13 -2.27 -5.03
CA SER A 205 7.38 -1.51 -5.22
C SER A 205 7.15 -0.24 -6.03
N ARG A 206 8.02 0.74 -5.82
CA ARG A 206 8.03 2.01 -6.56
C ARG A 206 8.24 1.81 -8.06
N THR A 207 9.14 0.91 -8.45
CA THR A 207 9.42 0.63 -9.87
C THR A 207 8.17 0.17 -10.60
N LYS A 208 7.43 -0.80 -10.03
CA LYS A 208 6.17 -1.28 -10.63
C LYS A 208 5.12 -0.18 -10.75
N PHE A 209 5.03 0.69 -9.75
CA PHE A 209 4.12 1.84 -9.78
C PHE A 209 4.49 2.86 -10.88
N VAL A 210 5.77 3.22 -10.99
CA VAL A 210 6.26 4.14 -12.04
C VAL A 210 6.02 3.55 -13.42
N ASP A 211 6.30 2.26 -13.61
CA ASP A 211 6.04 1.57 -14.88
C ASP A 211 4.55 1.59 -15.23
N HIS A 212 3.68 1.38 -14.24
CA HIS A 212 2.23 1.54 -14.40
C HIS A 212 1.87 2.95 -14.86
N VAL A 213 2.27 3.99 -14.13
CA VAL A 213 1.92 5.38 -14.47
C VAL A 213 2.41 5.74 -15.87
N LYS A 214 3.64 5.36 -16.24
CA LYS A 214 4.18 5.64 -17.58
C LYS A 214 3.36 5.00 -18.69
N ARG A 215 2.96 3.73 -18.53
CA ARG A 215 2.12 3.04 -19.52
C ARG A 215 0.75 3.67 -19.63
N GLN A 216 0.17 4.08 -18.50
CA GLN A 216 -1.18 4.61 -18.44
C GLN A 216 -1.28 6.13 -18.64
N ALA A 217 -0.15 6.85 -18.72
CA ALA A 217 -0.10 8.27 -19.03
C ALA A 217 -0.26 8.57 -20.54
N GLY A 218 -0.34 7.54 -21.38
CA GLY A 218 -0.25 7.63 -22.84
C GLY A 218 1.16 8.06 -23.24
N VAL A 219 2.02 7.11 -23.64
CA VAL A 219 3.36 7.44 -24.10
C VAL A 219 3.27 7.99 -25.53
N GLU A 220 3.49 9.30 -25.72
CA GLU A 220 4.19 9.73 -26.95
C GLU A 220 5.63 9.27 -26.80
N LEU A 221 5.96 8.16 -27.46
CA LEU A 221 7.35 7.76 -27.61
C LEU A 221 8.00 8.79 -28.54
N LYS A 222 8.62 9.83 -27.98
CA LYS A 222 9.67 10.56 -28.70
C LYS A 222 10.85 9.62 -28.87
N PHE A 223 10.78 8.78 -29.89
CA PHE A 223 11.97 8.18 -30.48
C PHE A 223 12.81 9.34 -31.01
N SER A 224 13.86 9.71 -30.29
CA SER A 224 14.95 10.47 -30.88
C SER A 224 15.56 9.56 -31.94
N VAL A 225 15.23 9.80 -33.21
CA VAL A 225 15.94 9.23 -34.35
C VAL A 225 17.40 9.65 -34.19
N TYR A 226 18.26 8.71 -33.81
CA TYR A 226 19.69 8.88 -34.04
C TYR A 226 19.87 8.89 -35.55
N SER A 227 20.17 10.07 -36.09
CA SER A 227 20.72 10.23 -37.41
C SER A 227 22.10 9.55 -37.43
N SER A 228 22.22 8.44 -38.14
CA SER A 228 23.49 8.00 -38.72
C SER A 228 23.24 7.94 -40.23
N SER A 229 23.54 9.01 -40.96
CA SER A 229 24.85 9.21 -41.61
C SER A 229 25.23 8.02 -42.50
N ASP A 230 24.84 8.16 -43.76
CA ASP A 230 25.44 7.65 -44.99
C ASP A 230 26.61 6.68 -44.84
N LYS A 231 26.42 5.44 -45.34
CA LYS A 231 27.46 4.72 -46.08
C LYS A 231 26.82 3.94 -47.22
N GLU A 232 26.99 4.46 -48.43
CA GLU A 232 26.92 3.70 -49.67
C GLU A 232 27.86 2.49 -49.58
N PHE A 233 27.37 1.32 -49.97
CA PHE A 233 28.22 0.21 -50.41
C PHE A 233 27.83 -0.12 -51.85
N GLY A 234 28.73 0.25 -52.76
CA GLY A 234 28.68 -0.13 -54.16
C GLY A 234 28.81 -1.64 -54.33
N VAL A 235 28.02 -2.17 -55.26
CA VAL A 235 28.08 -3.56 -55.71
C VAL A 235 29.06 -3.63 -56.89
N PRO A 236 30.09 -4.48 -56.88
CA PRO A 236 30.78 -4.86 -58.10
C PRO A 236 30.19 -6.16 -58.67
N PHE A 237 29.72 -6.05 -59.90
CA PHE A 237 29.51 -7.03 -60.98
C PHE A 237 28.97 -8.43 -60.63
#